data_AF-A0A831PKV5-F1
#
_entry.id   AF-A0A831PKV5-F1
#
_cell.length_a   1.000
_cell.length_b   1.000
_cell.length_c   1.000
_cell.angle_alpha   90.00
_cell.angle_beta   90.00
_cell.angle_gamma   90.00
#
_symmetry.space_group_name_H-M   'P 1'
#
loop_
_entity.id
_entity.type
_entity.pdbx_description
1 polymer ?
#
loop_
_entity_poly.entity_id
_entity_poly.type
_entity_poly.pdbx_seq_one_letter_code
_entity_poly.pdbx_strand_id
1 'polypeptide(L)'
;VPNHFLKEHLYNHILKKHLLRIFLWTWGAFLVLHFVESNLALTSLLQNNLNTVLLISVLIGIIPESGPHLMFVTLFSQNLVPFSILLANSIVQDGHGMLPLLAESRKDFLKVKIINMLIGLLVGYVLLKFKL
;
A
#
# COMPACT_ATOMS: atom_id res chain seq x y z
N VAL A 1 -8.88 -28.52 -17.36
CA VAL A 1 -7.75 -27.64 -17.74
C VAL A 1 -6.65 -28.52 -18.34
N PRO A 2 -6.03 -28.18 -19.49
CA PRO A 2 -5.02 -29.03 -20.12
C PRO A 2 -3.77 -29.20 -19.24
N ASN A 3 -3.21 -30.41 -19.16
CA ASN A 3 -1.99 -30.69 -18.36
C ASN A 3 -0.78 -29.82 -18.77
N HIS A 4 -0.70 -29.43 -20.05
CA HIS A 4 0.32 -28.52 -20.55
C HIS A 4 0.23 -27.13 -19.90
N PHE A 5 -0.98 -26.60 -19.76
CA PHE A 5 -1.22 -25.28 -19.17
C PHE A 5 -0.83 -25.25 -17.69
N LEU A 6 -1.12 -26.32 -16.94
CA LEU A 6 -0.74 -26.42 -15.52
C LEU A 6 0.78 -26.49 -15.33
N LYS A 7 1.50 -27.27 -16.14
CA LYS A 7 2.94 -27.47 -15.94
C LYS A 7 3.77 -26.29 -16.45
N GLU A 8 3.42 -25.70 -17.58
CA GLU A 8 4.18 -24.59 -18.15
C GLU A 8 3.81 -23.24 -17.53
N HIS A 9 2.53 -22.91 -17.43
CA HIS A 9 2.11 -21.59 -16.96
C HIS A 9 2.02 -21.49 -15.44
N LEU A 10 1.37 -22.44 -14.76
CA LEU A 10 1.24 -22.36 -13.31
C LEU A 10 2.59 -22.60 -12.61
N TYR A 11 3.27 -23.70 -12.97
CA TYR A 11 4.49 -24.10 -12.26
C TYR A 11 5.75 -23.33 -12.70
N ASN A 12 6.08 -23.36 -14.00
CA ASN A 12 7.32 -22.73 -14.47
C ASN A 12 7.25 -21.19 -14.52
N HIS A 13 6.07 -20.60 -14.77
CA HIS A 13 5.95 -19.14 -14.82
C HIS A 13 5.57 -18.54 -13.47
N ILE A 14 4.45 -18.95 -12.85
CA ILE A 14 3.97 -18.29 -11.62
C ILE A 14 4.82 -18.70 -10.42
N LEU A 15 4.95 -20.00 -10.18
CA LEU A 15 5.65 -20.54 -9.00
C LEU A 15 7.15 -20.24 -9.01
N LYS A 16 7.86 -20.52 -10.11
CA LYS A 16 9.32 -20.30 -10.14
C LYS A 16 9.74 -18.83 -10.30
N LYS A 17 8.96 -17.97 -10.99
CA LYS A 17 9.37 -16.57 -11.22
C LYS A 17 8.73 -15.57 -10.27
N HIS A 18 7.43 -15.70 -9.96
CA HIS A 18 6.70 -14.68 -9.21
C HIS A 18 6.64 -14.97 -7.71
N LEU A 19 6.53 -16.24 -7.30
CA LEU A 19 6.34 -16.59 -5.89
C LEU A 19 7.43 -16.01 -4.99
N LEU A 20 8.71 -16.18 -5.35
CA LEU A 20 9.81 -15.69 -4.50
C LEU A 20 9.79 -14.17 -4.36
N ARG A 21 9.49 -13.45 -5.45
CA ARG A 21 9.38 -11.98 -5.42
C ARG A 21 8.20 -11.54 -4.55
N ILE A 22 7.04 -12.19 -4.71
CA ILE A 22 5.84 -11.92 -3.90
C ILE A 22 6.13 -12.19 -2.42
N PHE A 23 6.78 -13.32 -2.12
CA PHE A 23 7.17 -13.71 -0.78
C PHE A 23 8.14 -12.70 -0.14
N LEU A 24 9.28 -12.43 -0.80
CA LEU A 24 10.33 -11.58 -0.25
C LEU A 24 9.83 -10.19 0.10
N TRP A 25 9.01 -9.62 -0.76
CA TRP A 25 8.51 -8.28 -0.52
C TRP A 25 7.42 -8.28 0.58
N THR A 26 6.50 -9.26 0.58
CA THR A 26 5.45 -9.35 1.61
C THR A 26 6.09 -9.57 2.97
N TRP A 27 7.08 -10.47 3.03
CA TRP A 27 7.91 -10.70 4.21
C TRP A 27 8.64 -9.43 4.64
N GLY A 28 9.23 -8.68 3.70
CA GLY A 28 9.88 -7.39 3.97
C GLY A 28 8.92 -6.36 4.56
N ALA A 29 7.69 -6.26 4.04
CA ALA A 29 6.65 -5.37 4.59
C ALA A 29 6.29 -5.74 6.03
N PHE A 30 6.13 -7.04 6.32
CA PHE A 30 5.90 -7.52 7.69
C PHE A 30 7.10 -7.30 8.62
N LEU A 31 8.33 -7.38 8.11
CA LEU A 31 9.53 -7.09 8.90
C LEU A 31 9.57 -5.63 9.31
N VAL A 32 9.27 -4.71 8.39
CA VAL A 32 9.15 -3.27 8.69
C VAL A 32 8.04 -3.02 9.72
N LEU A 33 6.86 -3.64 9.54
CA LEU A 33 5.77 -3.57 10.52
C LEU A 33 6.21 -4.04 11.91
N HIS A 34 6.86 -5.19 11.98
CA HIS A 34 7.35 -5.75 13.25
C HIS A 34 8.29 -4.78 13.96
N PHE A 35 9.20 -4.12 13.22
CA PHE A 35 10.09 -3.12 13.80
C PHE A 35 9.34 -1.91 14.34
N VAL A 36 8.35 -1.41 13.59
CA VAL A 36 7.48 -0.29 14.03
C VAL A 36 6.71 -0.65 15.29
N GLU A 37 6.09 -1.84 15.34
CA GLU A 37 5.31 -2.32 16.48
C GLU A 37 6.17 -2.59 17.71
N SER A 38 7.38 -3.14 17.53
CA SER A 38 8.31 -3.45 18.62
C SER A 38 8.84 -2.22 19.35
N ASN A 39 8.65 -1.02 18.78
CA ASN A 39 9.16 0.23 19.31
C ASN A 39 8.02 1.14 19.82
N LEU A 40 7.87 1.20 21.15
CA LEU A 40 6.88 2.04 21.82
C LEU A 40 7.00 3.54 21.48
N ALA A 41 8.21 4.02 21.18
CA ALA A 41 8.39 5.41 20.76
C ALA A 41 7.83 5.65 19.35
N LEU A 42 7.99 4.70 18.43
CA LEU A 42 7.43 4.81 17.08
C LEU A 42 5.90 4.74 17.09
N THR A 43 5.31 3.82 17.84
CA THR A 43 3.85 3.70 17.96
C THR A 43 3.21 4.95 18.59
N SER A 44 3.82 5.50 19.64
CA SER A 44 3.36 6.75 20.24
C SER A 44 3.56 7.96 19.32
N LEU A 45 4.65 8.02 18.55
CA LEU A 45 4.84 9.06 17.54
C LEU A 45 3.78 9.01 16.43
N LEU A 46 3.39 7.81 15.98
CA LEU A 46 2.32 7.63 15.00
C LEU A 46 0.99 8.18 15.51
N GLN A 47 0.61 7.80 16.74
CA GLN A 47 -0.66 8.22 17.34
C GLN A 47 -0.73 9.72 17.64
N ASN A 48 0.40 10.33 18.01
CA ASN A 48 0.45 11.77 18.31
C ASN A 48 0.55 12.66 17.07
N ASN A 49 0.94 12.12 15.91
CA ASN A 49 1.21 12.89 14.69
C ASN A 49 0.37 12.43 13.49
N LEU A 50 -0.92 12.16 13.70
CA LEU A 50 -1.81 11.62 12.67
C LEU A 50 -1.85 12.42 11.36
N ASN A 51 -1.69 13.75 11.39
CA ASN A 51 -1.60 14.55 10.17
C ASN A 51 -0.35 14.21 9.33
N THR A 52 0.79 13.98 10.01
CA THR A 52 2.03 13.55 9.36
C THR A 52 1.91 12.12 8.85
N VAL A 53 1.28 11.24 9.62
CA VAL A 53 1.01 9.85 9.20
C VAL A 53 0.09 9.82 7.98
N LEU A 54 -0.93 10.68 7.91
CA LEU A 54 -1.78 10.84 6.73
C LEU A 54 -0.93 11.20 5.50
N LEU A 55 -0.06 12.20 5.59
CA LEU A 55 0.82 12.59 4.49
C LEU A 55 1.73 11.44 4.05
N ILE A 56 2.36 10.76 5.00
CA ILE A 56 3.22 9.59 4.73
C ILE A 56 2.40 8.47 4.06
N SER A 57 1.18 8.22 4.53
CA SER A 57 0.31 7.17 3.96
C SER A 57 -0.04 7.44 2.51
N VAL A 58 -0.31 8.69 2.16
CA VAL A 58 -0.55 9.10 0.79
C VAL A 58 0.71 8.93 -0.07
N LEU A 59 1.87 9.39 0.41
CA LEU A 59 3.13 9.26 -0.32
C LEU A 59 3.49 7.79 -0.57
N ILE A 60 3.30 6.93 0.42
CA ILE A 60 3.52 5.49 0.30
C ILE A 60 2.53 4.85 -0.68
N GLY A 61 1.29 5.33 -0.74
CA GLY A 61 0.27 4.85 -1.70
C GLY A 61 0.62 5.09 -3.17
N ILE A 62 1.59 5.98 -3.46
CA ILE A 62 2.08 6.20 -4.83
C ILE A 62 2.78 4.95 -5.37
N ILE A 63 3.37 4.12 -4.51
CA ILE A 63 4.07 2.89 -4.90
C ILE A 63 3.03 1.89 -5.43
N PRO A 64 3.06 1.52 -6.73
CA PRO A 64 2.01 0.72 -7.38
C PRO A 64 2.13 -0.79 -7.07
N GLU A 65 2.10 -1.15 -5.79
CA GLU A 65 2.21 -2.52 -5.28
C GLU A 65 1.38 -2.73 -4.00
N SER A 66 0.90 -3.94 -3.72
CA SER A 66 -0.10 -4.21 -2.66
C SER A 66 0.38 -4.12 -1.20
N GLY A 67 1.67 -4.21 -0.95
CA GLY A 67 2.27 -4.45 0.36
C GLY A 67 2.63 -3.22 1.18
N PRO A 68 3.04 -2.03 0.65
CA PRO A 68 2.99 -0.83 1.47
C PRO A 68 1.55 -0.52 1.89
N HIS A 69 0.56 -0.94 1.10
CA HIS A 69 -0.84 -0.81 1.47
C HIS A 69 -1.24 -1.81 2.58
N LEU A 70 -0.77 -3.07 2.52
CA LEU A 70 -0.95 -4.03 3.61
C LEU A 70 -0.44 -3.49 4.96
N MET A 71 0.63 -2.68 4.95
CA MET A 71 1.10 -2.00 6.16
C MET A 71 -0.02 -1.21 6.86
N PHE A 72 -0.78 -0.42 6.12
CA PHE A 72 -1.86 0.39 6.69
C PHE A 72 -3.08 -0.44 7.07
N VAL A 73 -3.35 -1.53 6.34
CA VAL A 73 -4.40 -2.49 6.73
C VAL A 73 -4.06 -3.13 8.09
N THR A 74 -2.81 -3.55 8.28
CA THR A 74 -2.36 -4.15 9.54
C THR A 74 -2.39 -3.13 10.68
N LEU A 75 -1.81 -1.94 10.49
CA LEU A 75 -1.83 -0.88 11.50
C LEU A 75 -3.27 -0.48 11.90
N PHE A 76 -4.19 -0.45 10.93
CA PHE A 76 -5.60 -0.19 11.21
C PHE A 76 -6.24 -1.32 12.02
N SER A 77 -5.98 -2.59 11.66
CA SER A 77 -6.49 -3.76 12.38
C SER A 77 -6.03 -3.81 13.85
N GLN A 78 -4.88 -3.20 14.15
CA GLN A 78 -4.31 -3.09 15.48
C GLN A 78 -4.73 -1.80 16.22
N ASN A 79 -5.61 -0.98 15.63
CA ASN A 79 -6.03 0.33 16.14
C ASN A 79 -4.88 1.35 16.30
N LEU A 80 -3.79 1.22 15.54
CA LEU A 80 -2.67 2.15 15.56
C LEU A 80 -2.87 3.36 14.64
N VAL A 81 -3.67 3.20 13.57
CA VAL A 81 -4.08 4.30 12.68
C VAL A 81 -5.60 4.31 12.51
N PRO A 82 -6.25 5.48 12.38
CA PRO A 82 -7.68 5.58 12.16
C PRO A 82 -8.09 5.21 10.73
N PHE A 83 -9.39 4.97 10.53
CA PHE A 83 -9.98 4.64 9.23
C PHE A 83 -9.66 5.69 8.15
N SER A 84 -9.65 6.97 8.52
CA SER A 84 -9.31 8.08 7.62
C SER A 84 -7.94 7.93 6.94
N ILE A 85 -6.92 7.43 7.66
CA ILE A 85 -5.58 7.19 7.11
C ILE A 85 -5.58 5.97 6.19
N LEU A 86 -6.24 4.87 6.59
CA LEU A 86 -6.39 3.69 5.76
C LEU A 86 -7.10 4.03 4.44
N LEU A 87 -8.21 4.76 4.51
CA LEU A 87 -9.00 5.13 3.34
C LEU A 87 -8.20 6.05 2.40
N ALA A 88 -7.49 7.05 2.95
CA ALA A 88 -6.62 7.90 2.16
C ALA A 88 -5.58 7.09 1.38
N ASN A 89 -4.89 6.16 2.04
CA ASN A 89 -3.94 5.27 1.37
C ASN A 89 -4.61 4.37 0.33
N SER A 90 -5.82 3.87 0.62
CA SER A 90 -6.60 3.03 -0.29
C SER A 90 -6.98 3.76 -1.59
N ILE A 91 -7.30 5.06 -1.51
CA ILE A 91 -7.61 5.89 -2.68
C ILE A 91 -6.37 6.09 -3.56
N VAL A 92 -5.19 6.24 -2.95
CA VAL A 92 -3.94 6.50 -3.68
C VAL A 92 -3.33 5.21 -4.26
N GLN A 93 -3.61 4.08 -3.62
CA GLN A 93 -3.09 2.78 -4.01
C GLN A 93 -3.91 2.14 -5.14
N ASP A 94 -3.34 2.12 -6.34
CA ASP A 94 -3.91 1.49 -7.54
C ASP A 94 -3.41 0.04 -7.76
N GLY A 95 -2.46 -0.41 -6.93
CA GLY A 95 -1.85 -1.73 -7.01
C GLY A 95 -1.08 -1.96 -8.32
N HIS A 96 -0.92 -3.24 -8.69
CA HIS A 96 -0.14 -3.62 -9.87
C HIS A 96 -0.78 -3.20 -11.20
N GLY A 97 -2.07 -2.84 -11.22
CA GLY A 97 -2.76 -2.35 -12.41
C GLY A 97 -2.17 -1.04 -12.98
N MET A 98 -1.38 -0.35 -12.17
CA MET A 98 -0.71 0.88 -12.54
C MET A 98 0.67 0.67 -13.19
N LEU A 99 1.24 -0.55 -13.09
CA LEU A 99 2.51 -0.90 -13.75
C LEU A 99 2.41 -0.90 -15.29
N PRO A 100 1.34 -1.45 -15.91
CA PRO A 100 1.11 -1.30 -17.35
C PRO A 100 0.98 0.16 -17.78
N LEU A 101 0.24 0.99 -17.02
CA LEU A 101 0.09 2.41 -17.36
C LEU A 101 1.42 3.16 -17.24
N LEU A 102 2.25 2.82 -16.25
CA LEU A 102 3.61 3.36 -16.12
C LEU A 102 4.50 2.99 -17.32
N ALA A 103 4.36 1.76 -17.81
CA ALA A 103 5.10 1.25 -18.97
C ALA A 103 4.64 1.92 -20.28
N GLU A 104 3.33 2.18 -20.42
CA GLU A 104 2.74 2.78 -21.61
C GLU A 104 2.92 4.31 -21.66
N SER A 105 2.54 5.02 -20.59
CA SER A 105 2.59 6.49 -20.53
C SER A 105 2.91 6.98 -19.12
N ARG A 106 4.16 7.39 -18.92
CA ARG A 106 4.60 8.03 -17.67
C ARG A 106 3.80 9.29 -17.34
N LYS A 107 3.37 10.03 -18.37
CA LYS A 107 2.59 11.26 -18.19
C LYS A 107 1.21 10.93 -17.60
N ASP A 108 0.54 9.92 -18.13
CA ASP A 108 -0.79 9.56 -17.64
C ASP A 108 -0.72 8.84 -16.29
N PHE A 109 0.34 8.04 -16.06
CA PHE A 109 0.66 7.53 -14.73
C PHE A 109 0.75 8.68 -13.69
N LEU A 110 1.52 9.73 -13.99
CA LEU A 110 1.68 10.88 -13.09
C LEU A 110 0.35 11.62 -12.88
N LYS A 111 -0.44 11.84 -13.94
CA LYS A 111 -1.74 12.52 -13.83
C LYS A 111 -2.68 11.78 -12.88
N VAL A 112 -2.85 10.47 -13.08
CA VAL A 112 -3.71 9.64 -12.22
C VAL A 112 -3.20 9.65 -10.78
N LYS A 113 -1.88 9.50 -10.56
CA LYS A 113 -1.31 9.57 -9.21
C LYS A 113 -1.53 10.92 -8.52
N ILE A 114 -1.38 12.03 -9.24
CA ILE A 114 -1.65 13.35 -8.69
C ILE A 114 -3.14 13.50 -8.32
N ILE A 115 -4.05 13.08 -9.20
CA ILE A 115 -5.49 13.12 -8.93
C ILE A 115 -5.83 12.30 -7.69
N ASN A 116 -5.38 11.03 -7.64
CA ASN A 116 -5.64 10.15 -6.50
C ASN A 116 -5.01 10.70 -5.22
N MET A 117 -3.80 11.27 -5.27
CA MET A 117 -3.15 11.92 -4.14
C MET A 117 -3.97 13.10 -3.60
N LEU A 118 -4.47 13.98 -4.48
CA LEU A 118 -5.28 15.12 -4.07
C LEU A 118 -6.60 14.67 -3.45
N ILE A 119 -7.28 13.69 -4.05
CA ILE A 119 -8.54 13.15 -3.53
C ILE A 119 -8.30 12.43 -2.20
N GLY A 120 -7.26 11.58 -2.11
CA GLY A 120 -6.91 10.84 -0.91
C GLY A 120 -6.55 11.76 0.26
N LEU A 121 -5.74 12.81 0.01
CA LEU A 121 -5.45 13.83 1.02
C LEU A 121 -6.70 14.57 1.47
N LEU A 122 -7.54 15.00 0.53
CA LEU A 122 -8.76 15.74 0.84
C LEU A 122 -9.71 14.90 1.70
N VAL A 123 -10.05 13.69 1.25
CA VAL A 123 -10.96 12.78 1.95
C VAL A 123 -10.38 12.38 3.30
N GLY A 124 -9.10 11.96 3.33
CA GLY A 124 -8.43 11.57 4.56
C GLY A 124 -8.36 12.70 5.59
N TYR A 125 -8.01 13.91 5.15
CA TYR A 125 -7.94 15.07 6.03
C TYR A 125 -9.29 15.44 6.61
N VAL A 126 -10.34 15.49 5.78
CA VAL A 126 -11.71 15.76 6.23
C VAL A 126 -12.12 14.75 7.30
N LEU A 127 -12.04 13.44 7.00
CA LEU A 127 -12.44 12.41 7.96
C LEU A 127 -11.60 12.46 9.25
N LEU A 128 -10.29 12.69 9.14
CA LEU A 128 -9.41 12.82 10.29
C LEU A 128 -9.80 14.00 11.19
N LYS A 129 -10.20 15.14 10.62
CA LYS A 129 -10.64 16.31 11.39
C LYS A 129 -11.99 16.12 12.06
N PHE A 130 -12.92 15.44 11.39
CA PHE A 130 -14.23 15.13 11.95
C PHE A 130 -14.23 13.91 12.87
N LYS A 131 -13.09 13.23 13.03
CA LYS A 131 -12.94 11.98 13.80
C LYS A 131 -13.95 10.90 13.36
N LEU A 132 -14.21 10.86 12.05
CA LEU A 132 -15.04 9.86 11.38
C LEU A 132 -14.22 8.63 10.99
#